data_AF-A0A2D7GVA3-F1
#
_entry.id   AF-A0A2D7GVA3-F1
#
_cell.length_a   1.000
_cell.length_b   1.000
_cell.length_c   1.000
_cell.angle_alpha   90.00
_cell.angle_beta   90.00
_cell.angle_gamma   90.00
#
_symmetry.space_group_name_H-M   'P 1'
#
loop_
_entity.id
_entity.type
_entity.pdbx_description
1 polymer ?
#
loop_
_entity_poly.entity_id
_entity_poly.type
_entity_poly.pdbx_seq_one_letter_code
_entity_poly.pdbx_strand_id
1 'polypeptide(L)'
;GAEDDRAAGKTDLLAISLTANDTVIGISASGRTPYVSGALSYAASIGCSTAAIACSPDAAIFEPAAISICPVVGPEALSGSTRMKSGTAQKMILNMISTTTMVKLGKTYENLMVDVNATNEKLKARACRIVMQATECDENTAIQALNACDNKAKVAILMVLTGNDAEQATKILTKHQGYLREAVSSENEAKR
;
A
#
# COMPACT_ATOMS: atom_id res chain seq x y z
N GLY A 1 -11.07 -24.32 17.67
CA GLY A 1 -9.77 -24.12 16.97
C GLY A 1 -9.23 -22.74 17.30
N ALA A 2 -8.08 -22.35 16.77
CA ALA A 2 -7.51 -21.02 17.04
C ALA A 2 -8.47 -19.87 16.66
N GLU A 3 -9.28 -20.07 15.61
CA GLU A 3 -10.25 -19.08 15.14
C GLU A 3 -11.43 -18.80 16.09
N ASP A 4 -11.68 -19.72 17.04
CA ASP A 4 -12.76 -19.61 18.04
C ASP A 4 -12.32 -18.86 19.31
N ASP A 5 -11.02 -18.62 19.47
CA ASP A 5 -10.50 -17.88 20.61
C ASP A 5 -10.66 -16.36 20.39
N ARG A 6 -11.70 -15.80 21.00
CA ARG A 6 -11.98 -14.36 20.96
C ARG A 6 -10.89 -13.52 21.63
N ALA A 7 -10.23 -14.04 22.67
CA ALA A 7 -9.21 -13.29 23.41
C ALA A 7 -7.88 -13.25 22.65
N ALA A 8 -7.54 -14.30 21.92
CA ALA A 8 -6.29 -14.41 21.16
C ALA A 8 -6.08 -13.23 20.18
N GLY A 9 -7.14 -12.77 19.50
CA GLY A 9 -7.04 -11.62 18.60
C GLY A 9 -6.57 -10.33 19.28
N LYS A 10 -6.99 -10.09 20.52
CA LYS A 10 -6.49 -8.97 21.33
C LYS A 10 -5.03 -9.20 21.75
N THR A 11 -4.70 -10.41 22.18
CA THR A 11 -3.34 -10.78 22.61
C THR A 11 -2.31 -10.53 21.51
N ASP A 12 -2.63 -10.91 20.27
CA ASP A 12 -1.74 -10.72 19.13
C ASP A 12 -1.56 -9.23 18.79
N LEU A 13 -2.63 -8.43 18.88
CA LEU A 13 -2.54 -6.97 18.69
C LEU A 13 -1.72 -6.28 19.78
N LEU A 14 -1.79 -6.75 21.03
CA LEU A 14 -0.91 -6.28 22.11
C LEU A 14 0.55 -6.63 21.85
N ALA A 15 0.83 -7.84 21.34
CA ALA A 15 2.19 -8.30 21.08
C ALA A 15 2.93 -7.45 20.02
N ILE A 16 2.20 -6.88 19.06
CA ILE A 16 2.75 -5.94 18.06
C ILE A 16 2.72 -4.48 18.51
N SER A 17 2.39 -4.21 19.78
CA SER A 17 2.29 -2.85 20.36
C SER A 17 1.35 -1.92 19.58
N LEU A 18 0.17 -2.43 19.19
CA LEU A 18 -0.84 -1.65 18.47
C LEU A 18 -1.20 -0.34 19.19
N THR A 19 -1.31 0.75 18.42
CA THR A 19 -1.65 2.09 18.88
C THR A 19 -2.86 2.66 18.15
N ALA A 20 -3.44 3.75 18.65
CA ALA A 20 -4.54 4.46 17.99
C ALA A 20 -4.19 5.02 16.59
N ASN A 21 -2.89 5.16 16.29
CA ASN A 21 -2.42 5.62 14.97
C ASN A 21 -2.45 4.51 13.91
N ASP A 22 -2.65 3.26 14.32
CA ASP A 22 -2.70 2.12 13.43
C ASP A 22 -4.12 1.88 12.89
N THR A 23 -4.19 1.16 11.77
CA THR A 23 -5.45 0.69 11.18
C THR A 23 -5.51 -0.83 11.25
N VAL A 24 -6.62 -1.37 11.76
CA VAL A 24 -6.86 -2.82 11.85
C VAL A 24 -7.96 -3.23 10.87
N ILE A 25 -7.65 -4.17 9.99
CA ILE A 25 -8.60 -4.72 9.01
C ILE A 25 -8.89 -6.18 9.36
N GLY A 26 -10.10 -6.45 9.85
CA GLY A 26 -10.57 -7.79 10.16
C GLY A 26 -11.08 -8.52 8.92
N ILE A 27 -10.67 -9.77 8.72
CA ILE A 27 -11.00 -10.53 7.52
C ILE A 27 -11.62 -11.86 7.92
N SER A 28 -12.87 -12.09 7.53
CA SER A 28 -13.53 -13.37 7.72
C SER A 28 -14.58 -13.57 6.64
N ALA A 29 -14.45 -14.62 5.82
CA ALA A 29 -15.43 -14.89 4.77
C ALA A 29 -16.84 -15.11 5.34
N SER A 30 -16.93 -15.85 6.46
CA SER A 30 -18.18 -16.11 7.16
C SER A 30 -18.70 -14.89 7.93
N GLY A 31 -17.82 -13.94 8.25
CA GLY A 31 -18.17 -12.74 8.99
C GLY A 31 -18.44 -12.95 10.48
N ARG A 32 -18.24 -14.16 11.01
CA ARG A 32 -18.59 -14.53 12.40
C ARG A 32 -17.45 -15.13 13.21
N THR A 33 -16.22 -15.07 12.71
CA THR A 33 -15.03 -15.64 13.37
C THR A 33 -14.74 -14.91 14.70
N PRO A 34 -14.82 -15.57 15.86
CA PRO A 34 -14.62 -14.93 17.17
C PRO A 34 -13.28 -14.23 17.34
N TYR A 35 -12.18 -14.83 16.87
CA TYR A 35 -10.85 -14.22 16.87
C TYR A 35 -10.85 -12.83 16.24
N VAL A 36 -11.46 -12.69 15.06
CA VAL A 36 -11.52 -11.42 14.31
C VAL A 36 -12.40 -10.39 15.01
N SER A 37 -13.55 -10.82 15.55
CA SER A 37 -14.45 -9.95 16.32
C SER A 37 -13.75 -9.41 17.57
N GLY A 38 -13.02 -10.26 18.30
CA GLY A 38 -12.24 -9.85 19.47
C GLY A 38 -11.12 -8.87 19.14
N ALA A 39 -10.37 -9.11 18.06
CA ALA A 39 -9.34 -8.21 17.56
C ALA A 39 -9.90 -6.83 17.21
N LEU A 40 -10.99 -6.77 16.42
CA LEU A 40 -11.64 -5.52 16.03
C LEU A 40 -12.24 -4.76 17.21
N SER A 41 -12.88 -5.48 18.14
CA SER A 41 -13.44 -4.86 19.35
C SER A 41 -12.36 -4.19 20.19
N TYR A 42 -11.21 -4.85 20.35
CA TYR A 42 -10.07 -4.27 21.06
C TYR A 42 -9.48 -3.06 20.32
N ALA A 43 -9.22 -3.18 19.02
CA ALA A 43 -8.70 -2.09 18.20
C ALA A 43 -9.60 -0.84 18.26
N ALA A 44 -10.92 -1.03 18.15
CA ALA A 44 -11.89 0.05 18.30
C ALA A 44 -11.84 0.67 19.71
N SER A 45 -11.74 -0.15 20.76
CA SER A 45 -11.70 0.34 22.15
C SER A 45 -10.51 1.24 22.49
N ILE A 46 -9.39 1.12 21.77
CA ILE A 46 -8.20 1.96 21.95
C ILE A 46 -8.11 3.09 20.92
N GLY A 47 -9.13 3.26 20.07
CA GLY A 47 -9.25 4.35 19.13
C GLY A 47 -8.59 4.13 17.76
N CYS A 48 -8.23 2.89 17.40
CA CYS A 48 -7.74 2.60 16.05
C CYS A 48 -8.82 2.85 14.99
N SER A 49 -8.40 3.16 13.77
CA SER A 49 -9.28 3.02 12.61
C SER A 49 -9.53 1.53 12.34
N THR A 50 -10.79 1.11 12.25
CA THR A 50 -11.16 -0.29 12.03
C THR A 50 -11.97 -0.49 10.75
N ALA A 51 -11.64 -1.54 10.02
CA ALA A 51 -12.43 -2.00 8.88
C ALA A 51 -12.64 -3.52 8.93
N ALA A 52 -13.70 -4.00 8.30
CA ALA A 52 -14.02 -5.42 8.24
C ALA A 52 -14.39 -5.86 6.83
N ILE A 53 -13.88 -7.01 6.40
CA ILE A 53 -14.16 -7.62 5.10
C ILE A 53 -14.82 -8.99 5.33
N ALA A 54 -16.08 -9.10 4.93
CA ALA A 54 -16.85 -10.36 4.96
C ALA A 54 -17.68 -10.55 3.70
N CYS A 55 -18.00 -11.80 3.35
CA CYS A 55 -18.80 -12.12 2.16
C CYS A 55 -20.27 -12.42 2.52
N SER A 56 -20.68 -12.09 3.74
CA SER A 56 -22.03 -12.28 4.29
C SER A 56 -22.58 -10.93 4.77
N PRO A 57 -23.80 -10.53 4.36
CA PRO A 57 -24.40 -9.25 4.76
C PRO A 57 -24.52 -9.06 6.27
N ASP A 58 -24.88 -10.11 7.01
CA ASP A 58 -25.15 -10.06 8.46
C ASP A 58 -23.90 -10.43 9.29
N ALA A 59 -22.72 -10.03 8.84
CA ALA A 59 -21.46 -10.38 9.50
C ALA A 59 -21.32 -9.71 10.88
N ALA A 60 -21.20 -10.52 11.93
CA ALA A 60 -20.95 -10.06 13.30
C ALA A 60 -19.67 -9.22 13.44
N ILE A 61 -18.67 -9.40 12.56
CA ILE A 61 -17.45 -8.58 12.57
C ILE A 61 -17.68 -7.14 12.10
N PHE A 62 -18.86 -6.81 11.54
CA PHE A 62 -19.19 -5.44 11.15
C PHE A 62 -19.55 -4.55 12.34
N GLU A 63 -20.11 -5.10 13.43
CA GLU A 63 -20.50 -4.33 14.62
C GLU A 63 -19.32 -3.54 15.23
N PRO A 64 -18.13 -4.13 15.48
CA PRO A 64 -16.99 -3.39 16.02
C PRO A 64 -16.20 -2.59 14.97
N ALA A 65 -16.57 -2.64 13.69
CA ALA A 65 -15.80 -2.02 12.60
C ALA A 65 -16.39 -0.69 12.15
N ALA A 66 -15.56 0.37 12.06
CA ALA A 66 -16.00 1.67 11.56
C ALA A 66 -16.36 1.64 10.06
N ILE A 67 -15.72 0.74 9.28
CA ILE A 67 -15.97 0.56 7.85
C ILE A 67 -16.28 -0.91 7.56
N SER A 68 -17.43 -1.20 6.96
CA SER A 68 -17.82 -2.53 6.52
C SER A 68 -17.68 -2.68 5.00
N ILE A 69 -16.96 -3.71 4.56
CA ILE A 69 -16.78 -4.05 3.14
C ILE A 69 -17.39 -5.43 2.91
N CYS A 70 -18.53 -5.47 2.21
CA CYS A 70 -19.32 -6.69 2.02
C CYS A 70 -19.44 -7.11 0.54
N PRO A 71 -18.41 -7.74 -0.07
CA PRO A 71 -18.55 -8.35 -1.40
C PRO A 71 -19.40 -9.63 -1.33
N VAL A 72 -20.69 -9.54 -1.65
CA VAL A 72 -21.58 -10.72 -1.70
C VAL A 72 -21.27 -11.54 -2.95
N VAL A 73 -20.50 -12.61 -2.80
CA VAL A 73 -20.05 -13.49 -3.91
C VAL A 73 -20.99 -14.67 -4.19
N GLY A 74 -22.01 -14.87 -3.36
CA GLY A 74 -22.96 -15.99 -3.44
C GLY A 74 -22.35 -17.36 -3.04
N PRO A 75 -23.13 -18.46 -3.15
CA PRO A 75 -22.71 -19.80 -2.73
C PRO A 75 -21.46 -20.29 -3.45
N GLU A 76 -20.53 -20.93 -2.75
CA GLU A 76 -19.32 -21.49 -3.35
C GLU A 76 -19.62 -22.72 -4.21
N ALA A 77 -18.80 -22.97 -5.24
CA ALA A 77 -18.98 -24.13 -6.13
C ALA A 77 -18.83 -25.47 -5.38
N LEU A 78 -17.91 -25.51 -4.40
CA LEU A 78 -17.89 -26.52 -3.36
C LEU A 78 -18.45 -25.90 -2.08
N SER A 79 -19.60 -26.39 -1.62
CA SER A 79 -20.30 -25.86 -0.45
C SER A 79 -19.36 -25.68 0.75
N GLY A 80 -19.27 -24.45 1.25
CA GLY A 80 -18.44 -24.08 2.40
C GLY A 80 -16.96 -23.80 2.09
N SER A 81 -16.47 -24.08 0.88
CA SER A 81 -15.07 -23.86 0.49
C SER A 81 -14.79 -22.40 0.15
N THR A 82 -14.87 -21.51 1.15
CA THR A 82 -14.74 -20.04 1.01
C THR A 82 -13.36 -19.58 0.53
N ARG A 83 -12.34 -20.44 0.53
CA ARG A 83 -11.05 -20.17 -0.13
C ARG A 83 -11.17 -19.87 -1.64
N MET A 84 -12.34 -20.16 -2.24
CA MET A 84 -12.62 -19.94 -3.67
C MET A 84 -13.04 -18.49 -3.96
N LYS A 85 -14.34 -18.21 -4.13
CA LYS A 85 -14.77 -16.86 -4.52
C LYS A 85 -14.54 -15.85 -3.41
N SER A 86 -14.85 -16.21 -2.16
CA SER A 86 -14.68 -15.32 -1.01
C SER A 86 -13.21 -14.92 -0.83
N GLY A 87 -12.29 -15.90 -0.88
CA GLY A 87 -10.84 -15.66 -0.84
C GLY A 87 -10.35 -14.80 -2.02
N THR A 88 -10.88 -15.02 -3.22
CA THR A 88 -10.55 -14.20 -4.41
C THR A 88 -11.01 -12.75 -4.22
N ALA A 89 -12.21 -12.53 -3.71
CA ALA A 89 -12.74 -11.20 -3.42
C ALA A 89 -11.87 -10.48 -2.36
N GLN A 90 -11.54 -11.16 -1.26
CA GLN A 90 -10.66 -10.62 -0.22
C GLN A 90 -9.30 -10.21 -0.79
N LYS A 91 -8.67 -11.05 -1.62
CA LYS A 91 -7.41 -10.72 -2.29
C LYS A 91 -7.53 -9.43 -3.12
N MET A 92 -8.59 -9.31 -3.94
CA MET A 92 -8.79 -8.12 -4.77
C MET A 92 -8.94 -6.86 -3.92
N ILE A 93 -9.72 -6.93 -2.85
CA ILE A 93 -9.93 -5.80 -1.93
C ILE A 93 -8.62 -5.39 -1.24
N LEU A 94 -7.85 -6.35 -0.71
CA LEU A 94 -6.56 -6.06 -0.08
C LEU A 94 -5.56 -5.43 -1.06
N ASN A 95 -5.56 -5.91 -2.31
CA ASN A 95 -4.76 -5.30 -3.38
C ASN A 95 -5.20 -3.86 -3.66
N MET A 96 -6.51 -3.59 -3.71
CA MET A 96 -7.03 -2.23 -3.91
C MET A 96 -6.64 -1.30 -2.76
N ILE A 97 -6.79 -1.74 -1.51
CA ILE A 97 -6.45 -0.95 -0.32
C ILE A 97 -4.96 -0.61 -0.31
N SER A 98 -4.09 -1.61 -0.40
CA SER A 98 -2.65 -1.42 -0.36
C SER A 98 -2.14 -0.57 -1.53
N THR A 99 -2.58 -0.87 -2.76
CA THR A 99 -2.15 -0.13 -3.95
C THR A 99 -2.61 1.32 -3.91
N THR A 100 -3.88 1.58 -3.60
CA THR A 100 -4.43 2.94 -3.54
C THR A 100 -3.76 3.75 -2.43
N THR A 101 -3.48 3.11 -1.29
CA THR A 101 -2.73 3.74 -0.19
C THR A 101 -1.33 4.17 -0.65
N MET A 102 -0.58 3.29 -1.31
CA MET A 102 0.76 3.61 -1.79
C MET A 102 0.76 4.69 -2.89
N VAL A 103 -0.26 4.70 -3.77
CA VAL A 103 -0.46 5.79 -4.74
C VAL A 103 -0.69 7.12 -4.00
N LYS A 104 -1.57 7.15 -3.00
CA LYS A 104 -1.85 8.35 -2.20
C LYS A 104 -0.65 8.81 -1.36
N LEU A 105 0.28 7.92 -1.01
CA LEU A 105 1.55 8.23 -0.35
C LEU A 105 2.67 8.62 -1.33
N GLY A 106 2.33 8.89 -2.60
CA GLY A 106 3.29 9.35 -3.60
C GLY A 106 4.32 8.30 -4.02
N LYS A 107 4.08 7.00 -3.78
CA LYS A 107 4.99 5.90 -4.18
C LYS A 107 4.96 5.61 -5.67
N THR A 108 4.05 6.25 -6.41
CA THR A 108 3.93 6.17 -7.86
C THR A 108 4.10 7.54 -8.51
N TYR A 109 4.44 7.53 -9.80
CA TYR A 109 4.41 8.69 -10.68
C TYR A 109 3.66 8.27 -11.93
N GLU A 110 2.55 8.94 -12.22
CA GLU A 110 1.56 8.45 -13.18
C GLU A 110 1.14 7.02 -12.82
N ASN A 111 1.31 6.05 -13.71
CA ASN A 111 1.07 4.63 -13.46
C ASN A 111 2.35 3.83 -13.13
N LEU A 112 3.50 4.50 -12.99
CA LEU A 112 4.79 3.87 -12.74
C LEU A 112 5.09 3.78 -11.24
N MET A 113 5.57 2.62 -10.81
CA MET A 113 6.02 2.38 -9.43
C MET A 113 7.46 2.87 -9.28
N VAL A 114 7.61 4.14 -8.88
CA VAL A 114 8.91 4.83 -8.85
C VAL A 114 9.69 4.66 -7.54
N ASP A 115 9.07 4.12 -6.49
CA ASP A 115 9.76 3.82 -5.22
C ASP A 115 10.23 2.35 -5.17
N VAL A 116 11.04 1.96 -6.16
CA VAL A 116 11.61 0.61 -6.27
C VAL A 116 12.96 0.53 -5.55
N ASN A 117 13.13 -0.46 -4.69
CA ASN A 117 14.42 -0.73 -4.05
C ASN A 117 15.26 -1.67 -4.93
N ALA A 118 16.25 -1.11 -5.64
CA ALA A 118 17.01 -1.83 -6.66
C ALA A 118 18.18 -2.66 -6.09
N THR A 119 17.88 -3.70 -5.31
CA THR A 119 18.90 -4.52 -4.60
C THR A 119 19.55 -5.63 -5.43
N ASN A 120 19.06 -5.90 -6.65
CA ASN A 120 19.60 -6.93 -7.54
C ASN A 120 19.50 -6.49 -9.00
N GLU A 121 20.22 -7.19 -9.88
CA GLU A 121 20.30 -6.83 -11.31
C GLU A 121 18.94 -6.73 -12.01
N LYS A 122 17.99 -7.61 -11.67
CA LYS A 122 16.60 -7.52 -12.19
C LYS A 122 15.92 -6.22 -11.76
N LEU A 123 16.08 -5.82 -10.50
CA LEU A 123 15.47 -4.60 -9.97
C LEU A 123 16.19 -3.34 -10.46
N LYS A 124 17.51 -3.38 -10.69
CA LYS A 124 18.25 -2.29 -11.35
C LYS A 124 17.78 -2.08 -12.79
N ALA A 125 17.65 -3.16 -13.58
CA ALA A 125 17.11 -3.09 -14.93
C ALA A 125 15.67 -2.55 -14.94
N ARG A 126 14.86 -2.91 -13.94
CA ARG A 126 13.51 -2.35 -13.78
C ARG A 126 13.56 -0.86 -13.45
N ALA A 127 14.43 -0.43 -12.55
CA ALA A 127 14.61 0.99 -12.21
C ALA A 127 15.01 1.81 -13.44
N CYS A 128 15.96 1.32 -14.24
CA CYS A 128 16.37 1.97 -15.49
C CYS A 128 15.17 2.18 -16.44
N ARG A 129 14.39 1.13 -16.69
CA ARG A 129 13.17 1.23 -17.53
C ARG A 129 12.15 2.20 -16.98
N ILE A 130 11.97 2.25 -15.66
CA ILE A 130 11.04 3.20 -15.02
C ILE A 130 11.50 4.64 -15.26
N VAL A 131 12.79 4.94 -15.11
CA VAL A 131 13.33 6.27 -15.38
C VAL A 131 13.09 6.64 -16.84
N MET A 132 13.50 5.78 -17.78
CA MET A 132 13.29 6.00 -19.22
C MET A 132 11.82 6.24 -19.57
N GLN A 133 10.90 5.45 -19.00
CA GLN A 133 9.46 5.60 -19.26
C GLN A 133 8.89 6.89 -18.67
N ALA A 134 9.37 7.32 -17.50
CA ALA A 134 8.88 8.53 -16.83
C ALA A 134 9.42 9.82 -17.44
N THR A 135 10.57 9.77 -18.11
CA THR A 135 11.31 10.96 -18.57
C THR A 135 11.53 10.99 -20.08
N GLU A 136 11.17 9.92 -20.78
CA GLU A 136 11.45 9.70 -22.21
C GLU A 136 12.94 9.82 -22.60
N CYS A 137 13.86 9.58 -21.66
CA CYS A 137 15.30 9.62 -21.94
C CYS A 137 15.83 8.28 -22.47
N ASP A 138 17.04 8.30 -23.03
CA ASP A 138 17.77 7.09 -23.42
C ASP A 138 18.32 6.31 -22.20
N GLU A 139 18.73 5.07 -22.44
CA GLU A 139 19.25 4.17 -21.41
C GLU A 139 20.53 4.67 -20.73
N ASN A 140 21.45 5.30 -21.47
CA ASN A 140 22.69 5.79 -20.89
C ASN A 140 22.41 6.93 -19.91
N THR A 141 21.52 7.86 -20.29
CA THR A 141 21.06 8.94 -19.41
C THR A 141 20.41 8.39 -18.13
N ALA A 142 19.54 7.38 -18.26
CA ALA A 142 18.88 6.76 -17.11
C ALA A 142 19.87 6.06 -16.16
N ILE A 143 20.83 5.31 -16.70
CA ILE A 143 21.87 4.63 -15.91
C ILE A 143 22.75 5.64 -15.17
N GLN A 144 23.16 6.72 -15.84
CA GLN A 144 23.96 7.78 -15.22
C GLN A 144 23.22 8.44 -14.06
N ALA A 145 21.95 8.81 -14.25
CA ALA A 145 21.12 9.40 -13.21
C ALA A 145 20.93 8.45 -12.01
N LEU A 146 20.66 7.16 -12.27
CA LEU A 146 20.51 6.16 -11.21
C LEU A 146 21.81 5.96 -10.42
N ASN A 147 22.95 5.88 -11.10
CA ASN A 147 24.25 5.73 -10.44
C ASN A 147 24.58 6.95 -9.56
N ALA A 148 24.20 8.15 -9.98
CA ALA A 148 24.43 9.38 -9.23
C ALA A 148 23.59 9.48 -7.94
N CYS A 149 22.51 8.71 -7.80
CA CYS A 149 21.59 8.78 -6.66
C CYS A 149 21.36 7.43 -5.95
N ASP A 150 22.35 6.53 -6.01
CA ASP A 150 22.30 5.21 -5.36
C ASP A 150 21.05 4.38 -5.76
N ASN A 151 20.76 4.38 -7.07
CA ASN A 151 19.65 3.69 -7.71
C ASN A 151 18.24 4.12 -7.24
N LYS A 152 18.12 5.32 -6.64
CA LYS A 152 16.82 5.87 -6.23
C LYS A 152 16.06 6.44 -7.43
N ALA A 153 15.20 5.63 -8.04
CA ALA A 153 14.48 5.99 -9.26
C ALA A 153 13.71 7.33 -9.18
N LYS A 154 13.06 7.66 -8.06
CA LYS A 154 12.41 8.99 -7.88
C LYS A 154 13.39 10.15 -8.03
N VAL A 155 14.57 10.05 -7.44
CA VAL A 155 15.60 11.09 -7.50
C VAL A 155 16.13 11.18 -8.92
N ALA A 156 16.45 10.04 -9.55
CA ALA A 156 16.89 9.99 -10.94
C ALA A 156 15.87 10.63 -11.90
N ILE A 157 14.57 10.34 -11.75
CA ILE A 157 13.52 10.96 -12.58
C ILE A 157 13.52 12.48 -12.40
N LEU A 158 13.59 12.96 -11.15
CA LEU A 158 13.60 14.40 -10.89
C LEU A 158 14.85 15.06 -11.49
N MET A 159 16.03 14.44 -11.35
CA MET A 159 17.27 14.92 -11.97
C MET A 159 17.13 15.04 -13.49
N VAL A 160 16.59 14.02 -14.17
CA VAL A 160 16.46 14.04 -15.63
C VAL A 160 15.44 15.08 -16.08
N LEU A 161 14.29 15.21 -15.41
CA LEU A 161 13.25 16.18 -15.79
C LEU A 161 13.63 17.64 -15.49
N THR A 162 14.46 17.88 -14.47
CA THR A 162 14.77 19.24 -14.00
C THR A 162 16.22 19.65 -14.22
N GLY A 163 17.12 18.75 -14.62
CA GLY A 163 18.55 19.03 -14.75
C GLY A 163 19.27 19.32 -13.42
N ASN A 164 18.60 19.13 -12.28
CA ASN A 164 19.22 19.27 -10.95
C ASN A 164 20.17 18.09 -10.67
N ASP A 165 21.18 18.32 -9.84
CA ASP A 165 22.04 17.24 -9.35
C ASP A 165 21.32 16.37 -8.30
N ALA A 166 21.95 15.25 -7.90
CA ALA A 166 21.37 14.28 -6.98
C ALA A 166 21.08 14.87 -5.58
N GLU A 167 21.91 15.80 -5.10
CA GLU A 167 21.75 16.42 -3.78
C GLU A 167 20.57 17.40 -3.80
N GLN A 168 20.52 18.27 -4.81
CA GLN A 168 19.43 19.21 -5.07
C GLN A 168 18.10 18.47 -5.23
N ALA A 169 18.06 17.45 -6.11
CA ALA A 169 16.88 16.64 -6.34
C ALA A 169 16.39 15.94 -5.06
N THR A 170 17.31 15.42 -4.23
CA THR A 170 16.95 14.80 -2.95
C THR A 170 16.35 15.82 -1.98
N LYS A 171 16.91 17.03 -1.90
CA LYS A 171 16.38 18.12 -1.05
C LYS A 171 14.99 18.55 -1.50
N ILE A 172 14.79 18.75 -2.80
CA ILE A 172 13.49 19.11 -3.38
C ILE A 172 12.46 18.02 -3.09
N LEU A 173 12.80 16.76 -3.36
CA LEU A 173 11.88 15.65 -3.13
C LEU A 173 11.49 15.52 -1.64
N THR A 174 12.43 15.78 -0.73
CA THR A 174 12.17 15.80 0.72
C THR A 174 11.27 16.97 1.13
N LYS A 175 11.49 18.16 0.57
CA LYS A 175 10.63 19.34 0.78
C LYS A 175 9.18 19.06 0.39
N HIS A 176 8.97 18.26 -0.66
CA HIS A 176 7.67 17.82 -1.14
C HIS A 176 7.25 16.45 -0.57
N GLN A 177 7.77 16.03 0.59
CA GLN A 177 7.38 14.81 1.30
C GLN A 177 7.45 13.51 0.45
N GLY A 178 8.27 13.49 -0.60
CA GLY A 178 8.40 12.35 -1.51
C GLY A 178 7.40 12.32 -2.67
N TYR A 179 6.54 13.34 -2.84
CA TYR A 179 5.60 13.46 -3.94
C TYR A 179 6.28 14.01 -5.19
N LEU A 180 6.65 13.10 -6.10
CA LEU A 180 7.43 13.45 -7.29
C LEU A 180 6.72 14.43 -8.24
N ARG A 181 5.41 14.30 -8.40
CA ARG A 181 4.61 15.20 -9.27
C ARG A 181 4.66 16.66 -8.79
N GLU A 182 4.57 16.86 -7.48
CA GLU A 182 4.63 18.20 -6.87
C GLU A 182 6.04 18.79 -7.02
N ALA A 183 7.07 17.98 -6.74
CA ALA A 183 8.48 18.38 -6.89
C ALA A 183 8.85 18.79 -8.32
N VAL A 184 8.37 18.06 -9.34
CA VAL A 184 8.61 18.41 -10.75
C VAL A 184 7.87 19.70 -11.12
N SER A 185 6.62 19.87 -10.67
CA SER A 185 5.80 21.04 -11.00
C SER A 185 6.39 22.32 -10.41
N SER A 186 6.84 22.28 -9.15
CA SER A 186 7.45 23.44 -8.49
C SER A 186 8.74 23.92 -9.18
N GLU A 187 9.57 22.99 -9.65
CA GLU A 187 10.81 23.33 -10.35
C GLU A 187 10.56 23.90 -11.75
N ASN A 188 9.54 23.39 -12.45
CA ASN A 188 9.16 23.92 -13.76
C ASN A 188 8.55 25.32 -13.66
N GLU A 189 7.82 25.63 -12.59
CA GLU A 189 7.31 26.98 -12.32
C GLU A 189 8.42 27.95 -11.95
N ALA A 190 9.41 27.53 -11.14
CA ALA A 190 10.54 28.38 -10.76
C ALA A 190 11.46 28.78 -11.93
N LYS A 191 11.37 28.07 -13.07
CA LYS A 191 12.14 28.32 -14.29
C LYS A 191 11.43 29.19 -15.33
N ARG A 192 10.14 29.49 -15.11
CA ARG A 192 9.35 30.41 -15.96
C ARG A 192 9.49 31.84 -15.48
#